data_AF-A0A6G3ZLK7-F1
#
_entry.id   AF-A0A6G3ZLK7-F1
#
_cell.length_a   1.000
_cell.length_b   1.000
_cell.length_c   1.000
_cell.angle_alpha   90.00
_cell.angle_beta   90.00
_cell.angle_gamma   90.00
#
_symmetry.space_group_name_H-M   'P 1'
#
loop_
_entity.id
_entity.type
_entity.pdbx_description
1 polymer ?
#
loop_
_entity_poly.entity_id
_entity_poly.type
_entity_poly.pdbx_seq_one_letter_code
_entity_poly.pdbx_strand_id
1 'polypeptide(L)'
;MNTSRKGDETEVTILARLMRVGASVSVPFGDNDRYDLVADDGDRLHRVQCKTGNWTNGTVRFNLYTSVVNSEGRVDSDYTSEEIDAYAVYSADTDSVYWVPIEETGDGEMRLRVEDPHPKAPESRINWANEYALSEQFG
;
A
#
# COMPACT_ATOMS: atom_id res chain seq x y z
N MET A 1 16.11 6.50 -11.99
CA MET A 1 14.71 6.96 -12.00
C MET A 1 14.52 7.82 -10.76
N ASN A 2 13.97 9.03 -10.89
CA ASN A 2 13.70 9.90 -9.73
C ASN A 2 12.66 9.19 -8.85
N THR A 3 12.91 9.08 -7.55
CA THR A 3 12.01 8.37 -6.62
C THR A 3 10.60 8.94 -6.62
N SER A 4 10.46 10.25 -6.89
CA SER A 4 9.16 10.90 -7.05
C SER A 4 8.34 10.28 -8.19
N ARG A 5 8.94 10.12 -9.38
CA ARG A 5 8.25 9.56 -10.57
C ARG A 5 7.71 8.15 -10.34
N LYS A 6 8.42 7.32 -9.57
CA LYS A 6 7.97 5.95 -9.25
C LYS A 6 6.75 5.98 -8.32
N GLY A 7 6.70 6.97 -7.42
CA GLY A 7 5.53 7.27 -6.59
C GLY A 7 4.34 7.69 -7.45
N ASP A 8 4.52 8.69 -8.31
CA ASP A 8 3.47 9.17 -9.21
C ASP A 8 2.88 8.04 -10.09
N GLU A 9 3.75 7.19 -10.66
CA GLU A 9 3.35 6.02 -11.45
C GLU A 9 2.57 4.99 -10.60
N THR A 10 2.96 4.83 -9.33
CA THR A 10 2.26 3.95 -8.38
C THR A 10 0.86 4.47 -8.08
N GLU A 11 0.73 5.74 -7.73
CA GLU A 11 -0.55 6.39 -7.40
C GLU A 11 -1.54 6.32 -8.57
N VAL A 12 -1.09 6.69 -9.78
CA VAL A 12 -1.93 6.62 -10.98
C VAL A 12 -2.36 5.18 -11.29
N THR A 13 -1.47 4.21 -11.08
CA THR A 13 -1.80 2.79 -11.30
C THR A 13 -2.83 2.31 -10.29
N ILE A 14 -2.68 2.66 -9.02
CA ILE A 14 -3.63 2.31 -7.96
C ILE A 14 -4.98 2.95 -8.22
N LEU A 15 -5.04 4.24 -8.52
CA LEU A 15 -6.27 4.95 -8.88
C LEU A 15 -6.98 4.22 -10.03
N ALA A 16 -6.26 3.91 -11.11
CA ALA A 16 -6.84 3.21 -12.25
C ALA A 16 -7.35 1.80 -11.89
N ARG A 17 -6.68 1.09 -10.97
CA ARG A 17 -7.11 -0.24 -10.51
C ARG A 17 -8.34 -0.16 -9.59
N LEU A 18 -8.41 0.84 -8.70
CA LEU A 18 -9.59 1.13 -7.88
C LEU A 18 -10.82 1.41 -8.75
N MET A 19 -10.68 2.25 -9.77
CA MET A 19 -11.78 2.52 -10.71
C MET A 19 -12.25 1.27 -11.46
N ARG A 20 -11.33 0.35 -11.79
CA ARG A 20 -11.68 -0.90 -12.48
C ARG A 20 -12.48 -1.87 -11.62
N VAL A 21 -12.31 -1.84 -10.30
CA VAL A 21 -13.10 -2.64 -9.35
C VAL A 21 -14.36 -1.92 -8.87
N GLY A 22 -14.73 -0.80 -9.52
CA GLY A 22 -15.99 -0.11 -9.29
C GLY A 22 -15.94 1.01 -8.25
N ALA A 23 -14.79 1.26 -7.63
CA ALA A 23 -14.66 2.35 -6.66
C ALA A 23 -14.64 3.72 -7.36
N SER A 24 -15.30 4.71 -6.76
CA SER A 24 -15.06 6.12 -7.12
C SER A 24 -13.84 6.63 -6.38
N VAL A 25 -13.01 7.45 -7.03
CA VAL A 25 -11.74 7.93 -6.43
C VAL A 25 -11.71 9.45 -6.43
N SER A 26 -11.46 10.03 -5.25
CA SER A 26 -11.18 11.46 -5.09
C SER A 26 -9.69 11.67 -4.80
N VAL A 27 -9.11 12.71 -5.40
CA VAL A 27 -7.71 13.10 -5.21
C VAL A 27 -7.69 14.36 -4.34
N PRO A 28 -7.05 14.34 -3.15
CA PRO A 28 -6.87 15.53 -2.33
C PRO A 28 -6.09 16.62 -3.06
N PHE A 29 -6.31 17.88 -2.68
CA PHE A 29 -5.64 19.01 -3.32
C PHE A 29 -4.37 19.39 -2.55
N GLY A 30 -3.21 19.11 -3.16
CA GLY A 30 -1.88 19.39 -2.61
C GLY A 30 -1.24 18.15 -1.95
N ASP A 31 0.00 18.31 -1.46
CA ASP A 31 0.85 17.18 -1.07
C ASP A 31 1.09 17.11 0.46
N ASN A 32 0.20 17.71 1.25
CA ASN A 32 0.37 17.79 2.71
C ASN A 32 -0.48 16.77 3.48
N ASP A 33 -1.38 16.08 2.80
CA ASP A 33 -2.26 15.10 3.43
C ASP A 33 -1.51 13.78 3.69
N ARG A 34 -1.97 13.04 4.71
CA ARG A 34 -1.38 11.76 5.11
C ARG A 34 -1.86 10.59 4.25
N TYR A 35 -2.72 10.85 3.27
CA TYR A 35 -3.26 9.89 2.32
C TYR A 35 -3.22 10.51 0.92
N ASP A 36 -3.05 9.68 -0.10
CA ASP A 36 -2.93 10.16 -1.48
C ASP A 36 -4.29 10.13 -2.21
N LEU A 37 -5.20 9.26 -1.78
CA LEU A 37 -6.50 9.04 -2.41
C LEU A 37 -7.59 8.88 -1.36
N VAL A 38 -8.83 9.20 -1.75
CA VAL A 38 -10.02 8.72 -1.06
C VAL A 38 -10.78 7.78 -2.01
N ALA A 39 -10.94 6.52 -1.60
CA ALA A 39 -11.70 5.51 -2.34
C ALA A 39 -13.10 5.35 -1.74
N ASP A 40 -14.13 5.43 -2.58
CA ASP A 40 -15.53 5.21 -2.24
C ASP A 40 -15.97 3.84 -2.78
N ASP A 41 -16.29 2.90 -1.88
CA ASP A 41 -16.78 1.56 -2.23
C ASP A 41 -18.31 1.50 -2.43
N GLY A 42 -19.01 2.62 -2.25
CA GLY A 42 -20.47 2.73 -2.28
C GLY A 42 -21.13 2.68 -0.91
N ASP A 43 -20.44 2.14 0.11
CA ASP A 43 -20.90 2.09 1.49
C ASP A 43 -20.17 3.11 2.38
N ARG A 44 -18.86 3.31 2.14
CA ARG A 44 -18.00 4.20 2.93
C ARG A 44 -16.85 4.77 2.11
N LEU A 45 -16.32 5.87 2.63
CA LEU A 45 -15.11 6.51 2.13
C LEU A 45 -13.89 5.99 2.92
N HIS A 46 -12.85 5.61 2.20
CA HIS A 46 -11.57 5.16 2.73
C HIS A 46 -10.47 6.16 2.39
N ARG A 47 -9.71 6.62 3.36
CA ARG A 47 -8.47 7.37 3.18
C ARG A 47 -7.35 6.39 2.91
N VAL A 48 -6.73 6.49 1.74
CA VAL A 48 -5.80 5.49 1.22
C VAL A 48 -4.43 6.10 1.00
N GLN A 49 -3.43 5.51 1.64
CA GLN A 49 -2.04 5.79 1.31
C GLN A 49 -1.55 4.80 0.24
N CYS A 50 -1.07 5.32 -0.89
CA CYS A 50 -0.43 4.54 -1.92
C CYS A 50 1.02 4.21 -1.52
N LYS A 51 1.44 2.98 -1.80
CA LYS A 51 2.82 2.52 -1.58
C LYS A 51 3.32 1.71 -2.76
N THR A 52 4.58 1.92 -3.09
CA THR A 52 5.30 1.05 -4.01
C THR A 52 5.78 -0.20 -3.25
N GLY A 53 5.28 -1.37 -3.64
CA GLY A 53 5.72 -2.67 -3.18
C GLY A 53 6.92 -3.18 -4.00
N ASN A 54 8.03 -3.45 -3.32
CA ASN A 54 9.25 -3.96 -3.95
C ASN A 54 9.34 -5.47 -3.76
N TRP A 55 9.64 -6.21 -4.83
CA TRP A 55 9.84 -7.65 -4.74
C TRP A 55 11.12 -8.02 -3.98
N THR A 56 11.04 -9.00 -3.10
CA THR A 56 12.19 -9.59 -2.41
C THR A 56 11.85 -11.01 -1.97
N ASN A 57 12.60 -12.01 -2.46
CA ASN A 57 12.51 -13.41 -2.01
C ASN A 57 11.07 -13.97 -1.96
N GLY A 58 10.30 -13.83 -3.05
CA GLY A 58 8.93 -14.33 -3.12
C GLY A 58 7.90 -13.49 -2.34
N THR A 59 8.27 -12.26 -1.97
CA THR A 59 7.38 -11.33 -1.24
C THR A 59 7.35 -9.95 -1.87
N VAL A 60 6.23 -9.26 -1.70
CA VAL A 60 6.10 -7.82 -1.93
C VAL A 60 6.31 -7.10 -0.61
N ARG A 61 7.35 -6.27 -0.52
CA ARG A 61 7.74 -5.51 0.68
C ARG A 61 7.42 -4.03 0.52
N PHE A 62 6.79 -3.43 1.54
CA PHE A 62 6.54 -1.99 1.62
C PHE A 62 6.69 -1.48 3.05
N ASN A 63 6.97 -0.18 3.19
CA ASN A 63 7.12 0.48 4.49
C ASN A 63 5.78 1.03 4.98
N LEU A 64 5.57 0.98 6.29
CA LEU A 64 4.39 1.47 7.01
C LEU A 64 4.59 2.88 7.58
N TYR A 65 5.57 3.60 7.04
CA TYR A 65 5.92 4.96 7.46
C TYR A 65 6.23 5.84 6.25
N THR A 66 6.22 7.15 6.50
CA THR A 66 6.80 8.18 5.65
C THR A 66 8.26 8.41 6.02
N SER A 67 9.10 8.73 5.04
CA SER A 67 10.48 9.12 5.27
C SER A 67 10.77 10.43 4.57
N VAL A 68 11.03 11.48 5.34
CA VAL A 68 11.35 12.80 4.84
C VAL A 68 12.80 13.11 5.18
N VAL A 69 13.58 13.54 4.18
CA VAL A 69 14.93 14.06 4.40
C VAL A 69 14.83 15.58 4.46
N ASN A 70 15.19 16.15 5.60
CA ASN A 70 15.27 17.59 5.82
C ASN A 70 16.72 18.02 6.13
N SER A 71 16.92 19.30 6.44
CA SER A 71 18.25 19.85 6.76
C SER A 71 18.89 19.26 8.03
N GLU A 72 18.11 18.61 8.89
CA GLU A 72 18.54 18.05 10.17
C GLU A 72 18.74 16.53 10.11
N GLY A 73 18.32 15.89 9.02
CA GLY A 73 18.49 14.47 8.78
C GLY A 73 17.26 13.81 8.16
N ARG A 74 17.18 12.49 8.30
CA ARG A 74 16.01 11.71 7.91
C ARG A 74 15.07 11.59 9.10
N VAL A 75 13.82 11.95 8.90
CA VAL A 75 12.73 11.77 9.86
C VAL A 75 11.77 10.74 9.28
N ASP A 76 11.54 9.69 10.05
CA ASP A 76 10.53 8.67 9.75
C ASP A 76 9.30 8.90 10.63
N SER A 77 8.11 8.77 10.06
CA SER A 77 6.84 8.93 10.78
C SER A 77 5.85 7.85 10.33
N ASP A 78 5.45 7.01 11.28
CA ASP A 78 4.44 5.97 11.11
C ASP A 78 3.06 6.58 10.83
N TYR A 79 2.20 5.82 10.16
CA TYR A 79 0.79 6.18 9.99
C TYR A 79 -0.06 5.64 11.13
N THR A 80 -1.16 6.33 11.42
CA THR A 80 -2.16 5.88 12.40
C THR A 80 -3.52 5.65 11.76
N SER A 81 -4.41 4.92 12.43
CA SER A 81 -5.78 4.69 11.92
C SER A 81 -6.65 5.94 11.95
N GLU A 82 -6.21 6.97 12.67
CA GLU A 82 -6.80 8.30 12.58
C GLU A 82 -6.40 9.04 11.30
N GLU A 83 -5.30 8.65 10.64
CA GLU A 83 -4.77 9.30 9.44
C GLU A 83 -5.22 8.61 8.14
N ILE A 84 -5.14 7.27 8.11
CA ILE A 84 -5.47 6.46 6.94
C ILE A 84 -6.29 5.24 7.35
N ASP A 85 -7.11 4.73 6.44
CA ASP A 85 -7.92 3.53 6.67
C ASP A 85 -7.23 2.29 6.05
N ALA A 86 -6.48 2.48 4.97
CA ALA A 86 -5.75 1.40 4.30
C ALA A 86 -4.50 1.89 3.55
N TYR A 87 -3.58 0.95 3.33
CA TYR A 87 -2.55 1.05 2.31
C TYR A 87 -3.03 0.39 1.01
N ALA A 88 -2.86 1.07 -0.11
CA ALA A 88 -2.91 0.44 -1.43
C ALA A 88 -1.48 0.27 -1.94
N VAL A 89 -1.05 -0.98 -2.16
CA VAL A 89 0.33 -1.32 -2.48
C VAL A 89 0.41 -1.83 -3.91
N TYR A 90 1.04 -1.09 -4.81
CA TYR A 90 1.30 -1.58 -6.16
C TYR A 90 2.67 -2.24 -6.25
N SER A 91 2.74 -3.44 -6.80
CA SER A 91 4.00 -4.09 -7.16
C SER A 91 4.06 -4.37 -8.66
N ALA A 92 5.05 -3.80 -9.34
CA ALA A 92 5.28 -4.02 -10.76
C ALA A 92 5.69 -5.47 -11.07
N ASP A 93 6.38 -6.15 -10.14
CA ASP A 93 6.82 -7.53 -10.30
C ASP A 93 5.64 -8.52 -10.40
N THR A 94 4.53 -8.23 -9.70
CA THR A 94 3.30 -9.04 -9.75
C THR A 94 2.19 -8.41 -10.59
N ASP A 95 2.41 -7.21 -11.14
CA ASP A 95 1.42 -6.31 -11.75
C ASP A 95 0.08 -6.22 -10.97
N SER A 96 0.18 -6.24 -9.64
CA SER A 96 -0.97 -6.32 -8.75
C SER A 96 -1.02 -5.16 -7.76
N VAL A 97 -2.25 -4.80 -7.37
CA VAL A 97 -2.51 -3.88 -6.26
C VAL A 97 -3.06 -4.68 -5.08
N TYR A 98 -2.46 -4.47 -3.92
CA TYR A 98 -2.87 -5.08 -2.67
C TYR A 98 -3.50 -4.03 -1.77
N TRP A 99 -4.67 -4.33 -1.23
CA TRP A 99 -5.39 -3.51 -0.28
C TRP A 99 -5.17 -4.04 1.12
N VAL A 100 -4.50 -3.26 1.97
CA VAL A 100 -4.09 -3.67 3.32
C VAL A 100 -4.72 -2.73 4.33
N PRO A 101 -5.75 -3.16 5.08
CA PRO A 101 -6.33 -2.36 6.15
C PRO A 101 -5.27 -2.02 7.20
N ILE A 102 -5.24 -0.77 7.67
CA ILE A 102 -4.21 -0.36 8.64
C ILE A 102 -4.29 -1.16 9.95
N GLU A 103 -5.48 -1.56 10.36
CA GLU A 103 -5.74 -2.38 11.56
C GLU A 103 -5.12 -3.78 11.50
N GLU A 104 -4.71 -4.23 10.32
CA GLU A 104 -4.00 -5.50 10.12
C GLU A 104 -2.48 -5.34 10.04
N THR A 105 -1.99 -4.11 10.19
CA THR A 105 -0.57 -3.79 10.11
C THR A 105 0.07 -3.64 11.49
N GLY A 106 1.41 -3.73 11.53
CA GLY A 106 2.22 -3.38 12.69
C GLY A 106 3.06 -2.13 12.39
N ASP A 107 4.30 -2.10 12.85
CA ASP A 107 5.21 -0.96 12.64
C ASP A 107 6.30 -1.27 11.61
N GLY A 108 6.86 -0.20 11.01
CA GLY A 108 8.05 -0.29 10.16
C GLY A 108 7.80 -0.84 8.75
N GLU A 109 7.63 -2.14 8.58
CA GLU A 109 7.47 -2.76 7.26
C GLU A 109 6.53 -3.96 7.29
N MET A 110 5.86 -4.20 6.16
CA MET A 110 5.07 -5.41 5.94
C MET A 110 5.58 -6.13 4.68
N ARG A 111 5.46 -7.46 4.70
CA ARG A 111 5.74 -8.33 3.56
C ARG A 111 4.51 -9.16 3.24
N LEU A 112 4.07 -9.12 1.99
CA LEU A 112 3.02 -9.97 1.44
C LEU A 112 3.67 -11.12 0.67
N ARG A 113 3.37 -12.36 1.05
CA ARG A 113 3.97 -13.58 0.50
C ARG A 113 3.20 -14.03 -0.74
N VAL A 114 3.91 -14.18 -1.86
CA VAL A 114 3.35 -14.56 -3.16
C VAL A 114 3.73 -15.99 -3.52
N GLU A 115 4.99 -16.36 -3.30
CA GLU A 115 5.50 -17.71 -3.56
C GLU A 115 5.53 -18.54 -2.28
N ASP A 116 5.49 -19.86 -2.37
CA ASP A 116 5.66 -20.70 -1.19
C ASP A 116 6.97 -20.40 -0.45
N PRO A 117 6.96 -20.29 0.89
CA PRO A 117 8.18 -20.12 1.63
C PRO A 117 9.07 -21.36 1.50
N HIS A 118 10.37 -21.19 1.74
CA HIS A 118 11.28 -22.31 1.81
C HIS A 118 10.75 -23.37 2.82
N PRO A 119 10.84 -24.69 2.55
CA PRO A 119 10.26 -25.73 3.42
C PRO A 119 10.76 -25.75 4.89
N LYS A 120 11.82 -25.00 5.18
CA LYS A 120 12.40 -24.83 6.53
C LYS A 120 12.07 -23.48 7.16
N ALA A 121 11.23 -22.67 6.52
CA ALA A 121 10.80 -21.40 7.06
C ALA A 121 9.93 -21.63 8.31
N PRO A 122 10.04 -20.78 9.33
CA PRO A 122 9.21 -20.91 10.52
C PRO A 122 7.72 -20.74 10.20
N GLU A 123 6.86 -21.51 10.88
CA GLU A 123 5.39 -21.39 10.88
C GLU A 123 4.97 -20.11 11.60
N SER A 124 5.29 -18.97 10.99
CA SER A 124 4.80 -17.65 11.41
C SER A 124 3.46 -17.36 10.74
N ARG A 125 2.70 -16.40 11.27
CA ARG A 125 1.54 -15.83 10.57
C ARG A 125 2.06 -15.17 9.29
N ILE A 126 1.90 -15.85 8.17
CA ILE A 126 2.26 -15.36 6.84
C ILE A 126 1.12 -14.46 6.37
N ASN A 127 1.45 -13.23 5.97
CA ASN A 127 0.50 -12.37 5.27
C ASN A 127 0.49 -12.81 3.81
N TRP A 128 -0.48 -13.62 3.40
CA TRP A 128 -0.54 -14.12 2.03
C TRP A 128 -1.05 -13.03 1.09
N ALA A 129 -0.35 -12.82 -0.03
CA ALA A 129 -0.63 -11.70 -0.92
C ALA A 129 -2.02 -11.77 -1.56
N ASN A 130 -2.58 -12.97 -1.76
CA ASN A 130 -3.92 -13.17 -2.29
C ASN A 130 -5.02 -12.73 -1.31
N GLU A 131 -4.80 -12.81 0.00
CA GLU A 131 -5.77 -12.34 1.01
C GLU A 131 -5.96 -10.82 0.95
N TYR A 132 -4.93 -10.12 0.49
CA TYR A 132 -4.92 -8.67 0.31
C TYR A 132 -5.13 -8.23 -1.14
N ALA A 133 -5.44 -9.13 -2.08
CA ALA A 133 -5.62 -8.73 -3.47
C ALA A 133 -6.81 -7.76 -3.62
N LEU A 134 -6.62 -6.61 -4.29
CA LEU A 134 -7.66 -5.58 -4.41
C LEU A 134 -8.95 -6.11 -5.02
N SER A 135 -8.87 -7.07 -5.95
CA SER A 135 -10.04 -7.69 -6.60
C SER A 135 -10.98 -8.40 -5.62
N GLU A 136 -10.48 -8.82 -4.46
CA GLU A 136 -11.26 -9.54 -3.46
C GLU A 136 -11.94 -8.60 -2.45
N GLN A 137 -11.66 -7.29 -2.51
CA GLN A 137 -12.06 -6.32 -1.49
C GLN A 137 -13.22 -5.41 -1.91
N PHE A 138 -13.45 -5.28 -3.23
CA PHE A 138 -14.50 -4.44 -3.80
C PHE A 138 -15.33 -5.30 -4.76
N GLY A 139 -16.44 -5.86 -4.26
CA GLY A 139 -17.32 -6.78 -4.98
C GLY A 139 -18.71 -6.87 -4.36
#